data_AF-A0A948FHB1-F1
#
_entry.id   AF-A0A948FHB1-F1
#
_cell.length_a   1.000
_cell.length_b   1.000
_cell.length_c   1.000
_cell.angle_alpha   90.00
_cell.angle_beta   90.00
_cell.angle_gamma   90.00
#
_symmetry.space_group_name_H-M   'P 1'
#
loop_
_entity.id
_entity.type
_entity.pdbx_description
1 polymer ?
#
loop_
_entity_poly.entity_id
_entity_poly.type
_entity_poly.pdbx_seq_one_letter_code
_entity_poly.pdbx_strand_id
1 'polypeptide(L)'
;SEALFHAKEVWFRLFLFSFIFLILIIFSSIFFSSSMTSSLRKLIKAIRAVSHGSLDFPIEIKTQDEIGQVSQEFKDMTELIKTLYGGLEKKVQSRTNELSKKIEEIERMNELMVGRELKMIELKKEIANLKEKLGKE
;
A
#
# COMPACT_ATOMS: atom_id res chain seq x y z
N SER A 1 25.31 -70.93 28.39
CA SER A 1 24.11 -70.62 27.59
C SER A 1 23.44 -69.30 28.00
N GLU A 2 23.52 -68.89 29.28
CA GLU A 2 22.83 -67.69 29.80
C GLU A 2 23.43 -66.34 29.33
N ALA A 3 24.76 -66.24 29.21
CA ALA A 3 25.41 -65.00 28.76
C ALA A 3 24.99 -64.56 27.34
N LEU A 4 24.76 -65.52 26.44
CA LEU A 4 24.28 -65.24 25.07
C LEU A 4 22.84 -64.76 25.05
N PHE A 5 22.02 -65.21 26.00
CA PHE A 5 20.63 -64.78 26.11
C PHE A 5 20.54 -63.32 26.58
N HIS A 6 21.28 -62.97 27.64
CA HIS A 6 21.34 -61.58 28.13
C HIS A 6 21.92 -60.62 27.08
N ALA A 7 22.94 -61.05 26.33
CA ALA A 7 23.49 -60.25 25.24
C ALA A 7 22.44 -59.94 24.16
N LYS A 8 21.64 -60.93 23.74
CA LYS A 8 20.58 -60.73 22.74
C LYS A 8 19.49 -59.78 23.21
N GLU A 9 19.09 -59.85 24.49
CA GLU A 9 18.10 -58.91 25.04
C GLU A 9 18.60 -57.46 25.03
N VAL A 10 19.87 -57.24 25.38
CA VAL A 10 20.49 -55.91 25.36
C VAL A 10 20.51 -55.36 23.93
N TRP A 11 20.96 -56.15 22.95
CA TRP A 11 20.97 -55.76 21.55
C TRP A 11 19.56 -55.44 21.01
N PHE A 12 18.55 -56.24 21.38
CA PHE A 12 17.17 -56.00 20.98
C PHE A 12 16.62 -54.69 21.55
N ARG A 13 16.87 -54.40 22.85
CA ARG A 13 16.48 -53.14 23.47
C ARG A 13 17.15 -51.94 22.78
N LEU A 14 18.45 -52.02 22.48
CA LEU A 14 19.16 -50.96 21.75
C LEU A 14 18.59 -50.73 20.35
N PHE A 15 18.28 -51.80 19.62
CA PHE A 15 17.64 -51.71 18.31
C PHE A 15 16.28 -51.02 18.38
N LEU A 16 15.44 -51.38 19.36
CA LEU A 16 14.14 -50.74 19.58
C LEU A 16 14.27 -49.23 19.87
N PHE A 17 15.18 -48.85 20.76
CA PHE A 17 15.41 -47.42 21.05
C PHE A 17 15.88 -46.65 19.83
N SER A 18 16.82 -47.21 19.04
CA SER A 18 17.28 -46.61 17.80
C SER A 18 16.14 -46.43 16.79
N PHE A 19 15.28 -47.43 16.64
CA PHE A 19 14.12 -47.38 15.75
C PHE A 19 13.11 -46.31 16.17
N ILE A 20 12.81 -46.19 17.46
CA ILE A 20 11.93 -45.14 17.99
C ILE A 20 12.53 -43.75 17.75
N PHE A 21 13.84 -43.59 17.97
CA PHE A 21 14.53 -42.33 17.76
C PHE A 21 14.52 -41.91 16.28
N LEU A 22 14.70 -42.88 15.37
CA LEU A 22 14.57 -42.65 13.92
C LEU A 22 13.17 -42.13 13.54
N ILE A 23 12.11 -42.75 14.08
CA ILE A 23 10.73 -42.31 13.85
C ILE A 23 10.51 -40.89 14.38
N LEU A 24 11.01 -40.57 15.57
CA LEU A 24 10.90 -39.23 16.17
C LEU A 24 11.59 -38.16 15.31
N ILE A 25 12.78 -38.45 14.77
CA ILE A 25 13.49 -37.52 13.87
C ILE A 25 12.68 -37.27 12.60
N ILE A 26 12.18 -38.33 11.97
CA ILE A 26 11.39 -38.22 10.73
C ILE A 26 10.12 -37.40 11.00
N PHE A 27 9.41 -37.70 12.09
CA PHE A 27 8.20 -36.99 12.46
C PHE A 27 8.46 -35.51 12.77
N SER A 28 9.50 -35.22 13.55
CA SER A 28 9.91 -33.85 13.88
C SER A 28 10.31 -33.05 12.63
N SER A 29 11.02 -33.70 11.69
CA SER A 29 11.45 -33.07 10.43
C SER A 29 10.26 -32.68 9.56
N ILE A 30 9.28 -33.59 9.39
CA ILE A 30 8.06 -33.32 8.62
C ILE A 30 7.25 -32.20 9.27
N PHE A 31 7.07 -32.25 10.60
CA PHE A 31 6.34 -31.22 11.34
C PHE A 31 6.98 -29.84 11.17
N PHE A 32 8.30 -29.73 11.40
CA PHE A 32 9.03 -28.46 11.27
C PHE A 32 9.01 -27.93 9.83
N SER A 33 9.29 -28.79 8.85
CA SER A 33 9.27 -28.42 7.42
C SER A 33 7.90 -27.93 6.95
N SER A 34 6.82 -28.61 7.37
CA SER A 34 5.46 -28.22 7.01
C SER A 34 5.05 -26.88 7.63
N SER A 35 5.44 -26.62 8.88
CA SER A 35 5.20 -25.34 9.56
C SER A 35 5.92 -24.18 8.84
N MET A 36 7.23 -24.34 8.58
CA MET A 36 8.04 -23.32 7.92
C MET A 36 7.54 -23.01 6.50
N THR A 37 7.24 -24.07 5.72
CA THR A 37 6.70 -23.93 4.37
C THR A 37 5.34 -23.21 4.37
N SER A 38 4.50 -23.47 5.37
CA SER A 38 3.19 -22.82 5.51
C SER A 38 3.34 -21.32 5.78
N SER A 39 4.22 -20.94 6.73
CA SER A 39 4.48 -19.53 7.05
C SER A 39 5.06 -18.76 5.85
N LEU A 40 6.03 -19.34 5.13
CA LEU A 40 6.57 -18.72 3.91
C LEU A 40 5.52 -18.53 2.82
N ARG A 41 4.65 -19.53 2.59
CA ARG A 41 3.56 -19.40 1.61
C ARG A 41 2.57 -18.30 1.99
N LYS A 42 2.26 -18.14 3.29
CA LYS A 42 1.41 -17.05 3.77
C LYS A 42 2.07 -15.69 3.51
N LEU A 43 3.36 -15.55 3.81
CA LEU A 43 4.10 -14.31 3.57
C LEU A 43 4.13 -13.95 2.08
N ILE A 44 4.45 -14.91 1.21
CA ILE A 44 4.46 -14.69 -0.25
C ILE A 44 3.08 -14.27 -0.75
N LYS A 45 2.00 -14.88 -0.23
CA LYS A 45 0.63 -14.48 -0.59
C LYS A 45 0.34 -13.04 -0.15
N ALA A 46 0.73 -12.65 1.06
CA ALA A 46 0.56 -11.28 1.53
C ALA A 46 1.34 -10.27 0.69
N ILE A 47 2.61 -10.56 0.40
CA ILE A 47 3.45 -9.73 -0.49
C ILE A 47 2.80 -9.57 -1.85
N ARG A 48 2.29 -10.65 -2.46
CA ARG A 48 1.57 -10.58 -3.73
C ARG A 48 0.30 -9.75 -3.61
N ALA A 49 -0.48 -9.87 -2.54
CA ALA A 49 -1.69 -9.07 -2.39
C ALA A 49 -1.37 -7.57 -2.34
N VAL A 50 -0.38 -7.18 -1.54
CA VAL A 50 0.10 -5.79 -1.41
C VAL A 50 0.68 -5.29 -2.73
N SER A 51 1.43 -6.12 -3.48
CA SER A 51 2.00 -5.72 -4.77
C SER A 51 0.93 -5.44 -5.84
N HIS A 52 -0.28 -5.97 -5.67
CA HIS A 52 -1.44 -5.69 -6.53
C HIS A 52 -2.33 -4.58 -5.96
N GLY A 53 -1.86 -3.84 -4.95
CA GLY A 53 -2.58 -2.69 -4.37
C GLY A 53 -3.53 -3.04 -3.22
N SER A 54 -3.62 -4.30 -2.81
CA SER A 54 -4.46 -4.71 -1.67
C SER A 54 -3.69 -4.52 -0.36
N LEU A 55 -3.76 -3.31 0.21
CA LEU A 55 -3.07 -2.94 1.46
C LEU A 55 -3.78 -3.44 2.73
N ASP A 56 -5.02 -3.93 2.61
CA ASP A 56 -5.81 -4.43 3.74
C ASP A 56 -5.69 -5.96 3.93
N PHE A 57 -4.76 -6.60 3.22
CA PHE A 57 -4.55 -8.04 3.33
C PHE A 57 -3.98 -8.39 4.72
N PRO A 58 -4.53 -9.41 5.42
CA PRO A 58 -4.09 -9.76 6.77
C PRO A 58 -2.69 -10.39 6.77
N ILE A 59 -1.76 -9.76 7.48
CA ILE A 59 -0.40 -10.26 7.73
C ILE A 59 -0.34 -10.77 9.17
N GLU A 60 -0.80 -12.01 9.38
CA GLU A 60 -0.81 -12.69 10.70
C GLU A 60 0.07 -13.93 10.68
N ILE A 61 1.39 -13.73 10.70
CA ILE A 61 2.37 -14.81 10.77
C ILE A 61 2.98 -14.78 12.17
N LYS A 62 2.60 -15.76 13.00
CA LYS A 62 3.02 -15.87 14.40
C LYS A 62 4.14 -16.90 14.52
N THR A 63 5.33 -16.56 14.04
CA THR A 63 6.55 -17.34 14.28
C THR A 63 7.54 -16.49 15.09
N GLN A 64 8.37 -17.12 15.91
CA GLN A 64 9.37 -16.43 16.75
C GLN A 64 10.77 -16.46 16.12
N ASP A 65 10.83 -16.72 14.81
CA ASP A 65 12.03 -16.82 14.00
C ASP A 65 12.18 -15.58 13.09
N GLU A 66 13.15 -15.62 12.18
CA GLU A 66 13.42 -14.57 11.20
C GLU A 66 12.23 -14.35 10.25
N ILE A 67 11.42 -15.39 9.97
CA ILE A 67 10.21 -15.25 9.14
C ILE A 67 9.19 -14.36 9.85
N GLY A 68 9.07 -14.50 11.18
CA GLY A 68 8.21 -13.66 12.00
C GLY A 68 8.64 -12.21 11.98
N GLN A 69 9.95 -11.97 12.14
CA GLN A 69 10.53 -10.62 12.08
C GLN A 69 10.28 -9.95 10.72
N VAL A 70 10.58 -10.65 9.61
CA VAL A 70 10.33 -10.13 8.25
C VAL A 70 8.84 -9.86 8.03
N SER A 71 7.97 -10.72 8.56
CA SER A 71 6.52 -10.52 8.44
C SER A 71 6.05 -9.26 9.17
N GLN A 72 6.64 -8.95 10.34
CA GLN A 72 6.34 -7.74 11.09
C GLN A 72 6.85 -6.49 10.38
N GLU A 73 8.10 -6.50 9.92
CA GLU A 73 8.68 -5.39 9.14
C GLU A 73 7.87 -5.12 7.86
N PHE A 74 7.44 -6.18 7.17
CA PHE A 74 6.59 -6.07 5.99
C PHE A 74 5.20 -5.49 6.31
N LYS A 75 4.64 -5.83 7.48
CA LYS A 75 3.38 -5.24 7.95
C LYS A 75 3.54 -3.74 8.21
N ASP A 76 4.61 -3.34 8.90
CA ASP A 76 4.88 -1.94 9.23
C ASP A 76 5.09 -1.10 7.95
N MET A 77 5.81 -1.66 6.96
CA MET A 77 5.92 -1.03 5.63
C MET A 77 4.55 -0.87 4.94
N THR A 78 3.68 -1.88 5.03
CA THR A 78 2.33 -1.83 4.43
C THR A 78 1.48 -0.75 5.09
N GLU A 79 1.55 -0.61 6.41
CA GLU A 79 0.86 0.44 7.17
C GLU A 79 1.38 1.86 6.82
N LEU A 80 2.70 1.99 6.64
CA LEU A 80 3.31 3.24 6.18
C LEU A 80 2.79 3.62 4.79
N ILE A 81 2.79 2.67 3.84
CA ILE A 81 2.26 2.90 2.49
C ILE A 81 0.80 3.38 2.57
N LYS A 82 -0.05 2.71 3.35
CA LYS A 82 -1.46 3.10 3.54
C LYS A 82 -1.61 4.53 4.06
N THR A 83 -0.78 4.91 5.03
CA THR A 83 -0.76 6.26 5.59
C THR A 83 -0.35 7.30 4.56
N LEU A 84 0.69 7.02 3.77
CA LEU A 84 1.16 7.90 2.70
C LEU A 84 0.10 8.09 1.61
N TYR A 85 -0.57 7.02 1.19
CA TYR A 85 -1.68 7.10 0.23
C TYR A 85 -2.81 8.01 0.74
N GLY A 86 -3.26 7.82 1.99
CA GLY A 86 -4.30 8.68 2.57
C GLY A 86 -3.87 10.15 2.70
N GLY A 87 -2.59 10.41 2.98
CA GLY A 87 -2.03 11.76 2.98
C GLY A 87 -1.99 12.38 1.58
N LEU A 88 -1.64 11.59 0.57
CA LEU A 88 -1.57 12.05 -0.83
C LEU A 88 -2.97 12.39 -1.36
N GLU A 89 -3.98 11.57 -1.07
CA GLU A 89 -5.37 11.84 -1.47
C GLU A 89 -5.89 13.15 -0.89
N LYS A 90 -5.63 13.42 0.39
CA LYS A 90 -5.95 14.71 1.02
C LYS A 90 -5.25 15.88 0.32
N LYS A 91 -3.97 15.71 -0.03
CA LYS A 91 -3.19 16.73 -0.73
C LYS A 91 -3.73 17.00 -2.13
N VAL A 92 -4.10 15.94 -2.86
CA VAL A 92 -4.74 16.04 -4.18
C VAL A 92 -6.06 16.81 -4.04
N GLN A 93 -6.93 16.43 -3.11
CA GLN A 93 -8.20 17.13 -2.89
C GLN A 93 -8.00 18.62 -2.57
N SER A 94 -7.04 18.94 -1.70
CA SER A 94 -6.71 20.33 -1.36
C SER A 94 -6.25 21.12 -2.59
N ARG A 95 -5.41 20.52 -3.44
CA ARG A 95 -4.92 21.16 -4.67
C ARG A 95 -6.01 21.31 -5.72
N THR A 96 -6.88 20.32 -5.88
CA THR A 96 -8.05 20.40 -6.76
C THR A 96 -8.98 21.54 -6.34
N ASN A 97 -9.25 21.67 -5.03
CA ASN A 97 -10.05 22.77 -4.51
C ASN A 97 -9.40 24.14 -4.71
N GLU A 98 -8.08 24.25 -4.49
CA GLU A 98 -7.34 25.49 -4.73
C GLU A 98 -7.37 25.87 -6.23
N LEU A 99 -7.20 24.89 -7.12
CA LEU A 99 -7.24 25.10 -8.56
C LEU A 99 -8.63 25.55 -9.03
N SER A 100 -9.70 24.93 -8.51
CA SER A 100 -11.08 25.32 -8.80
C SER A 100 -11.34 26.78 -8.43
N LYS A 101 -10.87 27.22 -7.26
CA LYS A 101 -10.99 28.63 -6.85
C LYS A 101 -10.25 29.60 -7.76
N LYS A 102 -9.06 29.21 -8.24
CA LYS A 102 -8.30 30.02 -9.21
C LYS A 102 -8.99 30.11 -10.56
N ILE A 103 -9.63 29.03 -11.01
CA ILE A 103 -10.43 29.05 -12.24
C ILE A 103 -11.61 30.02 -12.10
N GLU A 104 -12.36 29.94 -11.00
CA GLU A 104 -13.46 30.88 -10.72
C GLU A 104 -13.01 32.35 -10.64
N GLU A 105 -11.81 32.61 -10.13
CA GLU A 105 -11.22 33.94 -10.11
C GLU A 105 -10.86 34.44 -11.51
N ILE A 106 -10.24 33.59 -12.33
CA ILE A 106 -9.91 33.91 -13.73
C ILE A 106 -11.18 34.18 -14.55
N GLU A 107 -12.23 33.37 -14.38
CA GLU A 107 -13.51 33.55 -15.06
C GLU A 107 -14.15 34.89 -14.70
N ARG A 108 -14.22 35.22 -13.41
CA ARG A 108 -14.72 36.53 -12.96
C ARG A 108 -13.89 37.69 -13.52
N MET A 109 -12.57 37.56 -13.54
CA MET A 109 -11.69 38.58 -14.12
C MET A 109 -11.93 38.76 -15.62
N ASN A 110 -12.14 37.65 -16.34
CA ASN A 110 -12.44 37.67 -17.77
C ASN A 110 -13.78 38.35 -18.06
N GLU A 111 -14.84 38.01 -17.32
CA GLU A 111 -16.15 38.68 -17.43
C GLU A 111 -16.04 40.19 -17.22
N LEU A 112 -15.28 40.61 -16.20
CA LEU A 112 -15.01 42.02 -15.94
C LEU A 112 -14.23 42.69 -17.07
N MET A 113 -13.23 42.02 -17.67
CA MET A 113 -12.48 42.55 -18.81
C MET A 113 -13.37 42.70 -20.05
N VAL A 114 -14.17 41.70 -20.39
CA VAL A 114 -15.12 41.77 -21.52
C VAL A 114 -16.12 42.90 -21.30
N GLY A 115 -16.66 43.03 -20.09
CA GLY A 115 -17.55 44.15 -19.73
C GLY A 115 -16.88 45.52 -19.92
N ARG A 116 -15.61 45.66 -19.53
CA ARG A 116 -14.82 46.89 -19.75
C ARG A 116 -14.61 47.17 -21.23
N GLU A 117 -14.29 46.17 -22.05
CA GLU A 117 -14.10 46.35 -23.50
C GLU A 117 -15.39 46.82 -24.18
N LEU A 118 -16.54 46.20 -23.85
CA LEU A 118 -17.84 46.62 -24.36
C LEU A 118 -18.15 48.07 -23.99
N LYS A 119 -17.88 48.47 -22.74
CA LYS A 119 -18.09 49.85 -22.30
C LYS A 119 -17.18 50.83 -23.04
N MET A 120 -15.92 50.47 -23.31
CA MET A 120 -15.00 51.28 -24.10
C MET A 120 -15.48 51.47 -25.55
N ILE A 121 -16.08 50.46 -26.16
CA ILE A 121 -16.67 50.56 -27.50
C ILE A 121 -17.85 51.55 -27.49
N GLU A 122 -18.73 51.45 -26.49
CA GLU A 122 -19.86 52.36 -26.32
C GLU A 122 -19.39 53.82 -26.15
N LEU A 123 -18.44 54.06 -25.22
CA LEU A 123 -17.87 55.38 -24.97
C LEU A 123 -17.19 55.97 -26.21
N LYS A 124 -16.48 55.15 -27.00
CA LYS A 124 -15.87 55.61 -28.26
C LYS A 124 -16.91 56.07 -29.28
N LYS A 125 -18.03 55.35 -29.40
CA LYS A 125 -19.15 55.77 -30.27
C LYS A 125 -19.78 57.08 -29.79
N GLU A 126 -19.96 57.22 -28.49
CA GLU A 126 -20.55 58.41 -27.88
C GLU A 126 -19.67 59.66 -28.10
N ILE A 127 -18.35 59.53 -27.90
CA ILE A 127 -17.37 60.59 -28.20
C ILE A 127 -17.40 60.97 -29.68
N ALA A 128 -17.50 60.00 -30.60
CA ALA A 128 -17.58 60.28 -32.03
C ALA A 128 -18.82 61.10 -32.38
N ASN A 129 -19.98 60.71 -31.85
CA ASN A 129 -21.24 61.45 -32.04
C ASN A 129 -21.17 62.87 -31.46
N LEU A 130 -20.57 63.03 -30.27
CA LEU A 130 -20.41 64.35 -29.64
C LEU A 130 -19.49 65.25 -30.47
N LYS A 131 -18.38 64.72 -31.00
CA LYS A 131 -17.48 65.47 -31.89
C LYS A 131 -18.18 65.92 -33.18
N GLU A 132 -19.03 65.08 -33.76
CA GLU A 132 -19.78 65.44 -34.97
C GLU A 132 -20.76 66.59 -34.72
N LYS A 133 -21.43 66.59 -33.55
CA LYS A 133 -22.32 67.69 -33.14
C LYS A 133 -21.57 68.99 -32.92
N LEU A 134 -20.41 68.95 -32.26
CA LEU A 134 -19.56 70.13 -32.00
C LEU A 134 -18.91 70.73 -33.26
N GLY A 135 -18.67 69.93 -34.30
CA GLY A 135 -18.11 70.41 -35.57
C GLY A 135 -19.13 70.98 -36.55
N LYS A 136 -20.42 70.97 -36.19
CA LYS A 136 -21.52 71.52 -36.99
C LYS A 136 -22.01 72.90 -36.48
N GLU A 137 -21.39 73.43 -35.43
CA GLU A 137 -21.49 74.84 -34.98
C GLU A 137 -20.33 75.67 -35.55
#